data_AF-A0A812Y5I8-F1
#
_entry.id   AF-A0A812Y5I8-F1
#
_cell.length_a   1.000
_cell.length_b   1.000
_cell.length_c   1.000
_cell.angle_alpha   90.00
_cell.angle_beta   90.00
_cell.angle_gamma   90.00
#
_symmetry.space_group_name_H-M   'P 1'
#
loop_
_entity.id
_entity.type
_entity.pdbx_description
1 polymer ?
#
loop_
_entity_poly.entity_id
_entity_poly.type
_entity_poly.pdbx_seq_one_letter_code
_entity_poly.pdbx_strand_id
1 'polypeptide(L)'
;MLHGQLNHAQSLPRFSLQSTSGTVYVEPNEVVALTDELLEGQKELKLLVRRILGTMSLALSHAAKDIRRCLEAAARIDLARAKLFLGEDMEGEVPNVGDDGIIEVKQARNPCLILRGGKRVVGYRLELGKSSQGLLLTGPNAGGKTVVLKTLGLLALLARCGIPVPAGESPRVDFFEVVLADVGDMQTIVDDLSTYSAHLVASRIMLSSVRDAGPRAMVLVDEAGTGTDPQQGAALARAMLEAFLESGARVVATTHCVQLKNWATE
;
A
#
# COMPACT_ATOMS: atom_id res chain seq x y z
N MET A 1 71.93 41.67 -57.25
CA MET A 1 70.75 40.94 -57.76
C MET A 1 69.87 40.58 -56.58
N LEU A 2 68.65 41.14 -56.55
CA LEU A 2 67.40 40.66 -55.93
C LEU A 2 67.49 40.22 -54.43
N HIS A 3 67.14 41.05 -53.44
CA HIS A 3 65.78 41.45 -52.99
C HIS A 3 64.76 40.30 -52.89
N GLY A 4 64.24 40.08 -51.68
CA GLY A 4 62.89 39.54 -51.47
C GLY A 4 62.75 38.44 -50.42
N GLN A 5 62.69 38.81 -49.14
CA GLN A 5 62.00 37.99 -48.12
C GLN A 5 60.53 37.83 -48.52
N LEU A 6 60.00 36.61 -48.50
CA LEU A 6 58.56 36.34 -48.48
C LEU A 6 58.26 35.29 -47.41
N ASN A 7 58.30 35.75 -46.15
CA ASN A 7 57.53 35.17 -45.06
C ASN A 7 56.07 35.59 -45.26
N HIS A 8 55.27 34.81 -45.98
CA HIS A 8 53.81 34.94 -45.95
C HIS A 8 53.16 33.57 -46.17
N ALA A 9 53.23 32.71 -45.16
CA ALA A 9 52.13 31.79 -44.92
C ALA A 9 50.99 32.62 -44.29
N GLN A 10 50.26 33.37 -45.13
CA GLN A 10 49.02 33.99 -44.71
C GLN A 10 48.05 32.86 -44.33
N SER A 11 47.60 32.86 -43.08
CA SER A 11 46.52 32.01 -42.59
C SER A 11 45.34 32.16 -43.55
N LEU A 12 44.96 31.09 -44.25
CA LEU A 12 43.81 31.10 -45.13
C LEU A 12 42.56 31.52 -44.33
N PRO A 13 41.74 32.45 -44.83
CA PRO A 13 40.56 32.91 -44.13
C PRO A 13 39.61 31.74 -43.87
N ARG A 14 39.07 31.65 -42.65
CA ARG A 14 38.16 30.59 -42.25
C ARG A 14 36.75 30.94 -42.72
N PHE A 15 36.20 30.11 -43.61
CA PHE A 15 34.85 30.27 -44.14
C PHE A 15 33.87 29.42 -43.32
N SER A 16 32.89 30.03 -42.67
CA SER A 16 31.76 29.29 -42.08
C SER A 16 30.58 29.33 -43.03
N LEU A 17 30.24 28.19 -43.64
CA LEU A 17 29.06 28.06 -44.49
C LEU A 17 27.82 27.81 -43.62
N GLN A 18 26.95 28.82 -43.46
CA GLN A 18 25.56 28.61 -43.04
C GLN A 18 24.64 28.74 -44.26
N SER A 19 24.06 27.61 -44.67
CA SER A 19 23.18 27.53 -45.84
C SER A 19 21.73 27.85 -45.49
N THR A 20 21.36 29.12 -45.64
CA THR A 20 19.93 29.50 -45.79
C THR A 20 19.66 30.59 -46.83
N SER A 21 20.66 31.24 -47.43
CA SER A 21 20.41 32.27 -48.48
C SER A 21 21.62 32.62 -49.37
N GLY A 22 22.56 31.69 -49.59
CA GLY A 22 23.70 31.91 -50.50
C GLY A 22 24.72 32.96 -50.04
N THR A 23 24.63 33.45 -48.81
CA THR A 23 25.56 34.44 -48.24
C THR A 23 26.69 33.73 -47.50
N VAL A 24 27.94 34.10 -47.82
CA VAL A 24 29.15 33.57 -47.16
C VAL A 24 29.66 34.60 -46.17
N TYR A 25 29.80 34.18 -44.91
CA TYR A 25 30.46 34.98 -43.88
C TYR A 25 31.93 34.59 -43.79
N VAL A 26 32.81 35.60 -43.76
CA VAL A 26 34.26 35.44 -43.66
C VAL A 26 34.70 36.04 -42.34
N GLU A 27 35.34 35.25 -41.48
CA GLU A 27 35.93 35.78 -40.26
C GLU A 27 37.16 36.65 -40.59
N PRO A 28 37.26 37.87 -40.04
CA PRO A 28 38.47 38.70 -40.16
C PRO A 28 39.69 37.99 -39.56
N ASN A 29 40.83 38.04 -40.26
CA ASN A 29 42.07 37.38 -39.82
C ASN A 29 42.53 37.79 -38.40
N GLU A 30 42.19 39.01 -37.96
CA GLU A 30 42.51 39.54 -36.63
C GLU A 30 41.77 38.82 -35.51
N VAL A 31 40.58 38.26 -35.77
CA VAL A 31 39.77 37.56 -34.76
C VAL A 31 39.89 36.04 -34.84
N VAL A 32 40.36 35.47 -35.95
CA VAL A 32 40.51 34.01 -36.14
C VAL A 32 41.35 33.39 -35.01
N ALA A 33 42.47 34.02 -34.64
CA ALA A 33 43.34 33.53 -33.57
C ALA A 33 42.63 33.52 -32.20
N LEU A 34 41.87 34.58 -31.89
CA LEU A 34 41.09 34.69 -30.65
C LEU A 34 39.93 33.68 -30.63
N THR A 35 39.27 33.45 -31.78
CA THR A 35 38.21 32.45 -31.90
C THR A 35 38.75 31.03 -31.71
N ASP A 36 39.91 30.71 -32.27
CA ASP A 36 40.57 29.41 -32.08
C ASP A 36 41.00 29.20 -30.63
N GLU A 37 41.58 30.20 -29.99
CA GLU A 37 41.95 30.16 -28.55
C GLU A 37 40.71 29.98 -27.66
N LEU A 38 39.62 30.70 -27.95
CA LEU A 38 38.36 30.54 -27.24
C LEU A 38 37.80 29.12 -27.41
N LEU A 39 37.79 28.60 -28.63
CA LEU A 39 37.22 27.29 -28.93
C LEU A 39 38.06 26.16 -28.33
N GLU A 40 39.38 26.32 -28.27
CA GLU A 40 40.27 25.38 -27.59
C GLU A 40 40.11 25.45 -26.07
N GLY A 41 40.08 26.65 -25.49
CA GLY A 41 39.80 26.84 -24.06
C GLY A 41 38.43 26.26 -23.64
N GLN A 42 37.41 26.38 -24.49
CA GLN A 42 36.10 25.75 -24.26
C GLN A 42 36.16 24.22 -24.27
N LYS A 43 36.95 23.61 -25.17
CA LYS A 43 37.16 22.15 -25.17
C LYS A 43 37.90 21.70 -23.91
N GLU A 44 38.97 22.39 -23.55
CA GLU A 44 39.76 22.10 -22.35
C GLU A 44 38.89 22.17 -21.09
N LEU A 45 38.09 23.23 -20.95
CA LEU A 45 37.14 23.37 -19.85
C LEU A 45 36.16 22.19 -19.81
N LYS A 46 35.60 21.78 -20.94
CA LYS A 46 34.66 20.65 -21.01
C LYS A 46 35.32 19.32 -20.60
N LEU A 47 36.58 19.12 -20.98
CA LEU A 47 37.37 17.95 -20.57
C LEU A 47 37.65 17.97 -19.06
N LEU A 48 38.01 19.13 -18.51
CA LEU A 48 38.24 19.32 -17.09
C LEU A 48 36.98 19.04 -16.26
N VAL A 49 35.83 19.59 -16.68
CA VAL A 49 34.53 19.34 -16.03
C VAL A 49 34.22 17.84 -16.02
N ARG A 50 34.37 17.14 -17.16
CA ARG A 50 34.15 15.69 -17.23
C ARG A 50 35.09 14.93 -16.29
N ARG A 51 36.35 15.32 -16.20
CA ARG A 51 37.32 14.71 -15.30
C ARG A 51 36.90 14.89 -13.84
N ILE A 52 36.54 16.12 -13.43
CA ILE A 52 36.07 16.42 -12.07
C ILE A 52 34.82 15.59 -11.74
N LEU A 53 33.81 15.59 -12.63
CA LEU A 53 32.60 14.80 -12.43
C LEU A 53 32.90 13.30 -12.35
N GLY A 54 33.85 12.79 -13.15
CA GLY A 54 34.31 11.41 -13.08
C GLY A 54 34.94 11.07 -11.72
N THR A 55 35.81 11.93 -11.21
CA THR A 55 36.42 11.78 -9.88
C THR A 55 35.38 11.80 -8.77
N MET A 56 34.43 12.75 -8.81
CA MET A 56 33.34 12.81 -7.84
C MET A 56 32.42 11.58 -7.91
N SER A 57 32.09 11.12 -9.12
CA SER A 57 31.27 9.92 -9.32
C SER A 57 31.97 8.67 -8.77
N LEU A 58 33.28 8.54 -8.97
CA LEU A 58 34.05 7.43 -8.42
C LEU A 58 34.07 7.47 -6.88
N ALA A 59 34.26 8.65 -6.29
CA ALA A 59 34.20 8.83 -4.83
C ALA A 59 32.83 8.43 -4.27
N LEU A 60 31.73 8.85 -4.92
CA LEU A 60 30.37 8.42 -4.56
C LEU A 60 30.19 6.91 -4.73
N SER A 61 30.76 6.30 -5.78
CA SER A 61 30.64 4.86 -6.01
C SER A 61 31.26 4.03 -4.88
N HIS A 62 32.40 4.47 -4.32
CA HIS A 62 33.01 3.82 -3.17
C HIS A 62 32.15 3.93 -1.90
N ALA A 63 31.42 5.03 -1.74
CA ALA A 63 30.49 5.25 -0.63
C ALA A 63 29.07 4.71 -0.88
N ALA A 64 28.78 4.16 -2.06
CA ALA A 64 27.40 3.85 -2.49
C ALA A 64 26.67 2.89 -1.53
N LYS A 65 27.39 1.93 -0.95
CA LYS A 65 26.82 0.99 0.01
C LYS A 65 26.37 1.68 1.29
N ASP A 66 27.15 2.63 1.80
CA ASP A 66 26.82 3.34 3.04
C ASP A 66 25.73 4.38 2.80
N ILE A 67 25.75 5.07 1.64
CA ILE A 67 24.64 5.94 1.22
C ILE A 67 23.32 5.15 1.15
N ARG A 68 23.34 3.94 0.57
CA ARG A 68 22.16 3.09 0.51
C ARG A 68 21.65 2.69 1.89
N ARG A 69 22.55 2.33 2.82
CA ARG A 69 22.18 2.03 4.21
C ARG A 69 21.56 3.24 4.91
N CYS A 70 22.10 4.44 4.72
CA CYS A 70 21.54 5.67 5.24
C CYS A 70 20.13 5.92 4.68
N LEU A 71 19.93 5.71 3.37
CA LEU A 71 18.62 5.86 2.73
C LEU A 71 17.61 4.85 3.27
N GLU A 72 17.99 3.58 3.42
CA GLU A 72 17.14 2.55 4.01
C GLU A 72 16.75 2.87 5.47
N ALA A 73 17.70 3.37 6.26
CA ALA A 73 17.44 3.80 7.62
C ALA A 73 16.48 5.00 7.68
N ALA A 74 16.71 6.01 6.82
CA ALA A 74 15.82 7.17 6.72
C ALA A 74 14.41 6.75 6.30
N ALA A 75 14.26 5.85 5.32
CA ALA A 75 12.97 5.34 4.87
C ALA A 75 12.22 4.57 5.98
N ARG A 76 12.92 3.80 6.83
CA ARG A 76 12.30 3.12 7.98
C ARG A 76 11.78 4.10 9.02
N ILE A 77 12.53 5.17 9.29
CA ILE A 77 12.11 6.23 10.23
C ILE A 77 10.91 6.99 9.67
N ASP A 78 10.95 7.34 8.38
CA ASP A 78 9.86 8.03 7.70
C ASP A 78 8.56 7.20 7.72
N LEU A 79 8.65 5.91 7.40
CA LEU A 79 7.52 4.99 7.48
C LEU A 79 6.97 4.86 8.91
N ALA A 80 7.83 4.79 9.93
CA ALA A 80 7.39 4.73 11.33
C ALA A 80 6.64 6.02 11.73
N ARG A 81 7.11 7.19 11.31
CA ARG A 81 6.42 8.47 11.55
C ARG A 81 5.09 8.56 10.81
N ALA A 82 5.05 8.12 9.55
CA ALA A 82 3.82 8.10 8.76
C ALA A 82 2.73 7.23 9.43
N LYS A 83 3.11 6.07 9.99
CA LYS A 83 2.19 5.21 10.76
C LYS A 83 1.68 5.89 12.03
N LEU A 84 2.56 6.60 12.74
CA LEU A 84 2.18 7.36 13.93
C LEU A 84 1.17 8.45 13.59
N PHE A 85 1.45 9.27 12.57
CA PHE A 85 0.55 10.34 12.14
C PHE A 85 -0.80 9.82 11.65
N LEU A 86 -0.81 8.71 10.90
CA LEU A 86 -2.08 8.07 10.54
C LEU A 86 -2.85 7.61 11.80
N GLY A 87 -2.14 7.08 12.80
CA GLY A 87 -2.74 6.75 14.10
C GLY A 87 -3.34 7.96 14.79
N GLU A 88 -2.62 9.09 14.84
CA GLU A 88 -3.09 10.36 15.43
C GLU A 88 -4.31 10.92 14.69
N ASP A 89 -4.32 10.90 13.36
CA ASP A 89 -5.45 11.33 12.52
C ASP A 89 -6.73 10.52 12.80
N MET A 90 -6.57 9.29 13.28
CA MET A 90 -7.66 8.40 13.65
C MET A 90 -7.99 8.43 15.15
N GLU A 91 -7.30 9.25 15.95
CA GLU A 91 -7.32 9.22 17.42
C GLU A 91 -7.11 7.78 17.94
N GLY A 92 -6.07 7.13 17.42
CA GLY A 92 -5.74 5.74 17.65
C GLY A 92 -4.79 5.51 18.82
N GLU A 93 -4.95 4.36 19.46
CA GLU A 93 -4.14 3.89 20.58
C GLU A 93 -3.26 2.71 20.15
N VAL A 94 -2.06 2.60 20.71
CA VAL A 94 -1.18 1.46 20.43
C VAL A 94 -1.76 0.21 21.11
N PRO A 95 -2.13 -0.84 20.37
CA PRO A 95 -2.71 -2.02 20.98
C PRO A 95 -1.67 -2.92 21.63
N ASN A 96 -2.08 -3.65 22.67
CA ASN A 96 -1.40 -4.86 23.09
C ASN A 96 -1.63 -5.94 22.03
N VAL A 97 -0.53 -6.57 21.59
CA VAL A 97 -0.55 -7.57 20.51
C VAL A 97 -0.01 -8.90 21.05
N GLY A 98 -0.83 -9.94 21.06
CA GLY A 98 -0.43 -11.33 21.26
C GLY A 98 -0.65 -12.18 20.01
N ASP A 99 -0.56 -13.51 20.18
CA ASP A 99 -0.71 -14.50 19.10
C ASP A 99 -1.91 -15.45 19.30
N ASP A 100 -2.77 -15.18 20.29
CA ASP A 100 -3.91 -16.02 20.67
C ASP A 100 -5.16 -15.77 19.78
N GLY A 101 -5.07 -14.84 18.83
CA GLY A 101 -6.19 -14.42 18.00
C GLY A 101 -7.29 -13.71 18.78
N ILE A 102 -6.92 -12.88 19.76
CA ILE A 102 -7.86 -12.13 20.60
C ILE A 102 -7.99 -10.67 20.11
N ILE A 103 -9.23 -10.20 20.03
CA ILE A 103 -9.55 -8.77 19.96
C ILE A 103 -10.42 -8.42 21.16
N GLU A 104 -9.98 -7.45 21.95
CA GLU A 104 -10.72 -6.91 23.10
C GLU A 104 -10.55 -5.39 23.10
N VAL A 105 -11.56 -4.68 22.60
CA VAL A 105 -11.50 -3.23 22.39
C VAL A 105 -12.75 -2.54 22.89
N LYS A 106 -12.57 -1.36 23.48
CA LYS A 106 -13.66 -0.45 23.89
C LYS A 106 -13.67 0.74 22.93
N GLN A 107 -14.83 1.35 22.68
CA GLN A 107 -14.94 2.54 21.82
C GLN A 107 -14.24 2.38 20.45
N ALA A 108 -14.24 1.19 19.87
CA ALA A 108 -13.70 0.91 18.55
C ALA A 108 -14.50 1.64 17.48
N ARG A 109 -13.82 2.40 16.63
CA ARG A 109 -14.42 3.21 15.58
C ARG A 109 -13.91 2.75 14.23
N ASN A 110 -14.73 2.89 13.19
CA ASN A 110 -14.32 2.52 11.84
C ASN A 110 -13.28 3.53 11.28
N PRO A 111 -12.05 3.11 10.93
CA PRO A 111 -11.01 4.00 10.41
C PRO A 111 -11.46 4.84 9.21
N CYS A 112 -12.11 4.22 8.22
CA CYS A 112 -12.53 4.91 7.00
C CYS A 112 -13.61 5.98 7.27
N LEU A 113 -14.50 5.75 8.25
CA LEU A 113 -15.50 6.74 8.63
C LEU A 113 -14.88 7.93 9.37
N ILE A 114 -13.83 7.70 10.18
CA ILE A 114 -13.10 8.79 10.84
C ILE A 114 -12.40 9.65 9.79
N LEU A 115 -11.61 9.04 8.92
CA LEU A 115 -10.80 9.74 7.91
C LEU A 115 -11.65 10.45 6.84
N ARG A 116 -12.86 9.93 6.54
CA ARG A 116 -13.80 10.62 5.64
C ARG A 116 -14.30 11.95 6.22
N GLY A 117 -14.35 12.08 7.54
CA GLY A 117 -14.85 13.27 8.23
C GLY A 117 -16.37 13.48 8.11
N GLY A 118 -16.85 14.51 8.80
CA GLY A 118 -18.22 15.05 8.67
C GLY A 118 -19.14 14.78 9.86
N LYS A 119 -19.30 13.53 10.30
CA LYS A 119 -20.14 13.18 11.46
C LYS A 119 -19.34 12.42 12.51
N ARG A 120 -19.72 12.60 13.79
CA ARG A 120 -19.15 11.83 14.91
C ARG A 120 -19.37 10.34 14.67
N VAL A 121 -18.28 9.58 14.61
CA VAL A 121 -18.31 8.11 14.52
C VAL A 121 -18.58 7.54 15.91
N VAL A 122 -19.62 6.72 16.02
CA VAL A 122 -19.97 6.04 17.28
C VAL A 122 -19.02 4.88 17.51
N GLY A 123 -18.47 4.78 18.72
CA GLY A 123 -17.58 3.69 19.13
C GLY A 123 -18.34 2.47 19.62
N TYR A 124 -17.82 1.28 19.31
CA TYR A 124 -18.37 -0.02 19.73
C TYR A 124 -17.46 -0.70 20.75
N ARG A 125 -18.03 -1.51 21.65
CA ARG A 125 -17.25 -2.48 22.42
C ARG A 125 -17.27 -3.80 21.65
N LEU A 126 -16.10 -4.34 21.35
CA LEU A 126 -15.95 -5.55 20.52
C LEU A 126 -15.01 -6.53 21.22
N GLU A 127 -15.44 -7.79 21.27
CA GLU A 127 -14.71 -8.90 21.89
C GLU A 127 -14.78 -10.12 20.95
N LEU A 128 -13.63 -10.72 20.65
CA LEU A 128 -13.48 -11.90 19.79
C LEU A 128 -12.28 -12.73 20.27
N GLY A 129 -12.42 -14.06 20.26
CA GLY A 129 -11.34 -15.01 20.53
C GLY A 129 -11.08 -15.36 21.99
N LYS A 130 -11.52 -14.53 22.96
CA LYS A 130 -11.34 -14.79 24.40
C LYS A 130 -12.37 -15.77 24.97
N SER A 131 -13.65 -15.50 24.75
CA SER A 131 -14.78 -16.31 25.21
C SER A 131 -15.42 -17.15 24.10
N SER A 132 -15.35 -16.66 22.87
CA SER A 132 -15.90 -17.32 21.68
C SER A 132 -14.96 -17.12 20.50
N GLN A 133 -14.79 -18.17 19.69
CA GLN A 133 -14.07 -18.11 18.43
C GLN A 133 -14.87 -17.38 17.33
N GLY A 134 -16.19 -17.33 17.47
CA GLY A 134 -17.11 -16.75 16.48
C GLY A 134 -17.93 -15.58 17.03
N LEU A 135 -18.22 -14.61 16.17
CA LEU A 135 -19.15 -13.50 16.43
C LEU A 135 -20.18 -13.42 15.30
N LEU A 136 -21.45 -13.71 15.61
CA LEU A 136 -22.57 -13.57 14.68
C LEU A 136 -23.34 -12.27 14.94
N LEU A 137 -23.32 -11.36 13.97
CA LEU A 137 -24.00 -10.07 14.01
C LEU A 137 -25.37 -10.18 13.33
N THR A 138 -26.44 -9.98 14.10
CA THR A 138 -27.83 -10.02 13.61
C THR A 138 -28.53 -8.67 13.80
N GLY A 139 -29.57 -8.40 13.01
CA GLY A 139 -30.36 -7.16 13.09
C GLY A 139 -30.65 -6.51 11.74
N PRO A 140 -31.40 -5.39 11.70
CA PRO A 140 -31.76 -4.71 10.46
C PRO A 140 -30.53 -4.17 9.71
N ASN A 141 -30.62 -4.02 8.38
CA ASN A 141 -29.47 -3.63 7.54
C ASN A 141 -28.89 -2.25 7.83
N ALA A 142 -29.74 -1.28 8.16
CA ALA A 142 -29.30 0.04 8.60
C ALA A 142 -28.64 0.07 10.00
N GLY A 143 -28.55 -1.08 10.69
CA GLY A 143 -28.00 -1.18 12.06
C GLY A 143 -26.47 -1.17 12.16
N GLY A 144 -25.75 -1.08 11.04
CA GLY A 144 -24.29 -0.98 11.04
C GLY A 144 -23.54 -2.31 11.19
N LYS A 145 -24.18 -3.46 10.96
CA LYS A 145 -23.55 -4.80 11.04
C LYS A 145 -22.28 -4.91 10.19
N THR A 146 -22.40 -4.56 8.90
CA THR A 146 -21.27 -4.53 7.95
C THR A 146 -20.20 -3.54 8.38
N VAL A 147 -20.56 -2.41 9.02
CA VAL A 147 -19.59 -1.44 9.55
C VAL A 147 -18.80 -2.06 10.71
N VAL A 148 -19.46 -2.75 11.63
CA VAL A 148 -18.79 -3.46 12.74
C VAL A 148 -17.87 -4.56 12.21
N LEU A 149 -18.35 -5.38 11.27
CA LEU A 149 -17.55 -6.42 10.62
C LEU A 149 -16.30 -5.83 9.95
N LYS A 150 -16.45 -4.78 9.13
CA LYS A 150 -15.32 -4.08 8.51
C LYS A 150 -14.39 -3.45 9.54
N THR A 151 -14.93 -2.97 10.65
CA THR A 151 -14.12 -2.40 11.73
C THR A 151 -13.19 -3.46 12.32
N LEU A 152 -13.68 -4.65 12.68
CA LEU A 152 -12.84 -5.74 13.20
C LEU A 152 -11.70 -6.10 12.24
N GLY A 153 -12.00 -6.28 10.94
CA GLY A 153 -10.99 -6.55 9.92
C GLY A 153 -9.96 -5.44 9.79
N LEU A 154 -10.39 -4.18 9.79
CA LEU A 154 -9.48 -3.04 9.69
C LEU A 154 -8.61 -2.89 10.94
N LEU A 155 -9.13 -3.13 12.15
CA LEU A 155 -8.32 -3.10 13.37
C LEU A 155 -7.22 -4.18 13.31
N ALA A 156 -7.56 -5.41 12.89
CA ALA A 156 -6.59 -6.48 12.72
C ALA A 156 -5.49 -6.11 11.70
N LEU A 157 -5.86 -5.50 10.57
CA LEU A 157 -4.90 -5.05 9.56
C LEU A 157 -4.02 -3.89 10.05
N LEU A 158 -4.57 -2.93 10.79
CA LEU A 158 -3.81 -1.82 11.38
C LEU A 158 -2.80 -2.34 12.40
N ALA A 159 -3.22 -3.24 13.30
CA ALA A 159 -2.33 -3.89 14.26
C ALA A 159 -1.20 -4.67 13.56
N ARG A 160 -1.53 -5.44 12.51
CA ARG A 160 -0.56 -6.15 11.68
C ARG A 160 0.45 -5.21 11.00
N CYS A 161 0.00 -4.02 10.63
CA CYS A 161 0.84 -2.98 10.05
C CYS A 161 1.63 -2.18 11.10
N GLY A 162 1.41 -2.39 12.40
CA GLY A 162 2.02 -1.59 13.46
C GLY A 162 1.53 -0.14 13.46
N ILE A 163 0.25 0.08 13.16
CA ILE A 163 -0.42 1.38 13.17
C ILE A 163 -1.33 1.43 14.40
N PRO A 164 -1.35 2.53 15.20
CA PRO A 164 -2.31 2.70 16.27
C PRO A 164 -3.75 2.51 15.80
N VAL A 165 -4.57 1.86 16.61
CA VAL A 165 -5.94 1.48 16.25
C VAL A 165 -6.95 2.45 16.86
N PRO A 166 -7.99 2.90 16.13
CA PRO A 166 -8.99 3.82 16.65
C PRO A 166 -9.94 3.13 17.65
N ALA A 167 -9.47 2.98 18.87
CA ALA A 167 -10.17 2.40 20.01
C ALA A 167 -9.86 3.23 21.26
N GLY A 168 -10.65 3.01 22.31
CA GLY A 168 -10.39 3.57 23.63
C GLY A 168 -9.20 2.90 24.31
N GLU A 169 -8.93 3.32 25.55
CA GLU A 169 -7.74 2.96 26.33
C GLU A 169 -7.46 1.45 26.40
N SER A 170 -6.17 1.11 26.31
CA SER A 170 -5.63 -0.25 26.44
C SER A 170 -6.28 -1.29 25.51
N PRO A 171 -6.37 -1.05 24.19
CA PRO A 171 -6.94 -2.03 23.28
C PRO A 171 -6.04 -3.26 23.18
N ARG A 172 -6.63 -4.46 23.07
CA ARG A 172 -5.92 -5.67 22.63
C ARG A 172 -6.37 -6.04 21.23
N VAL A 173 -5.43 -6.16 20.31
CA VAL A 173 -5.65 -6.65 18.95
C VAL A 173 -4.45 -7.53 18.59
N ASP A 174 -4.66 -8.84 18.67
CA ASP A 174 -3.62 -9.82 18.38
C ASP A 174 -3.21 -9.83 16.90
N PHE A 175 -2.06 -10.42 16.62
CA PHE A 175 -1.52 -10.54 15.27
C PHE A 175 -2.31 -11.58 14.47
N PHE A 176 -3.00 -11.14 13.43
CA PHE A 176 -3.64 -12.01 12.45
C PHE A 176 -2.77 -12.12 11.20
N GLU A 177 -2.22 -13.31 10.97
CA GLU A 177 -1.41 -13.61 9.79
C GLU A 177 -2.25 -13.48 8.52
N VAL A 178 -3.48 -14.02 8.58
CA VAL A 178 -4.41 -14.10 7.46
C VAL A 178 -5.72 -13.44 7.86
N VAL A 179 -6.17 -12.46 7.07
CA VAL A 179 -7.49 -11.83 7.21
C VAL A 179 -8.21 -11.96 5.88
N LEU A 180 -9.31 -12.72 5.87
CA LEU A 180 -10.10 -13.05 4.68
C LEU A 180 -11.49 -12.44 4.82
N ALA A 181 -12.02 -11.94 3.72
CA ALA A 181 -13.29 -11.23 3.72
C ALA A 181 -14.11 -11.62 2.49
N ASP A 182 -15.30 -12.15 2.73
CA ASP A 182 -16.38 -12.27 1.74
C ASP A 182 -17.41 -11.18 2.10
N VAL A 183 -17.21 -9.97 1.56
CA VAL A 183 -17.94 -8.77 1.98
C VAL A 183 -18.39 -7.96 0.78
N GLY A 184 -19.71 -7.81 0.62
CA GLY A 184 -20.36 -6.99 -0.39
C GLY A 184 -20.97 -7.79 -1.54
N ASP A 185 -21.68 -7.08 -2.42
CA ASP A 185 -22.23 -7.64 -3.65
C ASP A 185 -21.09 -7.91 -4.63
N MET A 186 -20.67 -9.18 -4.76
CA MET A 186 -19.91 -9.62 -5.94
C MET A 186 -20.85 -9.65 -7.15
N GLN A 187 -21.28 -8.47 -7.61
CA GLN A 187 -21.91 -8.28 -8.91
C GLN A 187 -20.87 -7.73 -9.88
N THR A 188 -20.01 -8.63 -10.36
CA THR A 188 -19.30 -8.40 -11.62
C THR A 188 -20.06 -9.16 -12.70
N ILE A 189 -20.52 -8.43 -13.73
CA ILE A 189 -21.14 -8.92 -14.97
C ILE A 189 -20.23 -9.93 -15.73
N VAL A 190 -19.02 -10.17 -15.24
CA VAL A 190 -17.93 -10.88 -15.90
C VAL A 190 -17.88 -12.38 -15.56
N ASP A 191 -18.58 -12.83 -14.52
CA ASP A 191 -18.69 -14.25 -14.21
C ASP A 191 -20.16 -14.70 -14.34
N ASP A 192 -20.43 -15.65 -15.24
CA ASP A 192 -21.74 -16.34 -15.43
C ASP A 192 -22.20 -17.14 -14.18
N LEU A 193 -21.64 -16.85 -13.00
CA LEU A 193 -21.96 -17.50 -11.74
C LEU A 193 -23.10 -16.77 -11.03
N SER A 194 -24.05 -17.55 -10.48
CA SER A 194 -25.00 -17.00 -9.52
C SER A 194 -24.26 -16.45 -8.29
N THR A 195 -24.77 -15.37 -7.70
CA THR A 195 -24.20 -14.73 -6.48
C THR A 195 -23.85 -15.77 -5.41
N TYR A 196 -24.72 -16.76 -5.23
CA TYR A 196 -24.52 -17.88 -4.29
C TYR A 196 -23.33 -18.78 -4.62
N SER A 197 -23.11 -19.09 -5.90
CA SER A 197 -21.98 -19.94 -6.33
C SER A 197 -20.64 -19.23 -6.14
N ALA A 198 -20.60 -17.91 -6.36
CA ALA A 198 -19.42 -17.09 -6.11
C ALA A 198 -19.02 -17.12 -4.62
N HIS A 199 -19.98 -16.96 -3.70
CA HIS A 199 -19.74 -17.09 -2.25
C HIS A 199 -19.18 -18.47 -1.88
N LEU A 200 -19.65 -19.56 -2.51
CA LEU A 200 -19.15 -20.90 -2.23
C LEU A 200 -17.73 -21.13 -2.71
N VAL A 201 -17.40 -20.64 -3.92
CA VAL A 201 -16.04 -20.70 -4.44
C VAL A 201 -15.10 -19.88 -3.55
N ALA A 202 -15.50 -18.66 -3.17
CA ALA A 202 -14.75 -17.82 -2.25
C ALA A 202 -14.50 -18.54 -0.91
N SER A 203 -15.54 -19.11 -0.33
CA SER A 203 -15.46 -19.81 0.96
C SER A 203 -14.58 -21.05 0.91
N ARG A 204 -14.60 -21.79 -0.21
CA ARG A 204 -13.67 -22.91 -0.42
C ARG A 204 -12.22 -22.45 -0.47
N ILE A 205 -11.92 -21.36 -1.18
CA ILE A 205 -10.57 -20.78 -1.26
C ILE A 205 -10.13 -20.27 0.12
N MET A 206 -11.04 -19.66 0.87
CA MET A 206 -10.77 -19.20 2.23
C MET A 206 -10.45 -20.38 3.16
N LEU A 207 -11.22 -21.47 3.10
CA LEU A 207 -10.97 -22.67 3.91
C LEU A 207 -9.57 -23.26 3.67
N SER A 208 -9.08 -23.25 2.43
CA SER A 208 -7.70 -23.68 2.17
C SER A 208 -6.64 -22.75 2.75
N SER A 209 -6.96 -21.46 2.92
CA SER A 209 -6.01 -20.44 3.37
C SER A 209 -5.92 -20.32 4.89
N VAL A 210 -6.93 -20.76 5.63
CA VAL A 210 -6.97 -20.64 7.11
C VAL A 210 -6.32 -21.81 7.86
N ARG A 211 -6.18 -22.97 7.21
CA ARG A 211 -5.75 -24.22 7.88
C ARG A 211 -4.40 -24.11 8.59
N ASP A 212 -3.45 -23.36 8.03
CA ASP A 212 -2.10 -23.27 8.58
C ASP A 212 -1.97 -22.17 9.66
N ALA A 213 -2.86 -21.17 9.65
CA ALA A 213 -2.78 -20.01 10.54
C ALA A 213 -3.51 -20.20 11.88
N GLY A 214 -4.42 -21.18 11.99
CA GLY A 214 -5.15 -21.51 13.22
C GLY A 214 -5.81 -20.27 13.85
N PRO A 215 -5.55 -19.94 15.14
CA PRO A 215 -6.17 -18.79 15.81
C PRO A 215 -5.75 -17.43 15.22
N ARG A 216 -4.67 -17.38 14.42
CA ARG A 216 -4.20 -16.16 13.74
C ARG A 216 -4.84 -15.97 12.37
N ALA A 217 -5.81 -16.80 11.99
CA ALA A 217 -6.70 -16.57 10.86
C ALA A 217 -7.97 -15.83 11.32
N MET A 218 -8.34 -14.78 10.59
CA MET A 218 -9.63 -14.12 10.71
C MET A 218 -10.43 -14.27 9.42
N VAL A 219 -11.69 -14.67 9.55
CA VAL A 219 -12.64 -14.80 8.43
C VAL A 219 -13.82 -13.87 8.69
N LEU A 220 -14.12 -13.03 7.72
CA LEU A 220 -15.21 -12.06 7.74
C LEU A 220 -16.22 -12.44 6.66
N VAL A 221 -17.46 -12.73 7.03
CA VAL A 221 -18.53 -13.13 6.09
C VAL A 221 -19.71 -12.18 6.22
N ASP A 222 -20.01 -11.40 5.20
CA ASP A 222 -21.21 -10.54 5.19
C ASP A 222 -22.40 -11.29 4.60
N GLU A 223 -23.57 -11.11 5.20
CA GLU A 223 -24.85 -11.70 4.77
C GLU A 223 -24.81 -13.23 4.56
N ALA A 224 -24.19 -13.95 5.49
CA ALA A 224 -24.12 -15.41 5.45
C ALA A 224 -25.51 -16.05 5.32
N GLY A 225 -25.69 -16.88 4.29
CA GLY A 225 -26.91 -17.64 4.02
C GLY A 225 -27.94 -16.94 3.14
N THR A 226 -27.62 -15.77 2.54
CA THR A 226 -28.47 -15.09 1.55
C THR A 226 -28.22 -15.59 0.12
N GLY A 227 -29.11 -15.24 -0.82
CA GLY A 227 -28.93 -15.55 -2.26
C GLY A 227 -29.52 -16.89 -2.74
N THR A 228 -30.20 -17.65 -1.89
CA THR A 228 -30.91 -18.90 -2.25
C THR A 228 -32.14 -19.13 -1.36
N ASP A 229 -32.77 -20.30 -1.46
CA ASP A 229 -33.83 -20.76 -0.55
C ASP A 229 -33.38 -20.60 0.92
N PRO A 230 -34.18 -19.95 1.80
CA PRO A 230 -33.76 -19.67 3.18
C PRO A 230 -33.35 -20.88 4.00
N GLN A 231 -33.95 -22.06 3.78
CA GLN A 231 -33.57 -23.26 4.52
C GLN A 231 -32.24 -23.83 4.02
N GLN A 232 -32.08 -23.91 2.69
CA GLN A 232 -30.84 -24.41 2.08
C GLN A 232 -29.67 -23.46 2.35
N GLY A 233 -29.88 -22.16 2.22
CA GLY A 233 -28.86 -21.13 2.45
C GLY A 233 -28.39 -21.12 3.90
N ALA A 234 -29.30 -21.23 4.87
CA ALA A 234 -28.95 -21.30 6.28
C ALA A 234 -28.16 -22.57 6.62
N ALA A 235 -28.56 -23.73 6.09
CA ALA A 235 -27.86 -24.99 6.33
C ALA A 235 -26.42 -24.96 5.79
N LEU A 236 -26.23 -24.43 4.57
CA LEU A 236 -24.91 -24.34 3.97
C LEU A 236 -24.03 -23.30 4.65
N ALA A 237 -24.58 -22.13 4.99
CA ALA A 237 -23.87 -21.12 5.74
C ALA A 237 -23.43 -21.63 7.12
N ARG A 238 -24.28 -22.41 7.81
CA ARG A 238 -23.92 -23.07 9.07
C ARG A 238 -22.74 -24.00 8.88
N ALA A 239 -22.84 -24.95 7.95
CA ALA A 239 -21.76 -25.93 7.71
C ALA A 239 -20.42 -25.25 7.35
N MET A 240 -20.49 -24.15 6.61
CA MET A 240 -19.33 -23.34 6.24
C MET A 240 -18.71 -22.61 7.44
N LEU A 241 -19.53 -21.94 8.25
CA LEU A 241 -19.07 -21.25 9.46
C LEU A 241 -18.49 -22.25 10.48
N GLU A 242 -19.12 -23.42 10.65
CA GLU A 242 -18.60 -24.53 11.45
C GLU A 242 -17.24 -24.99 10.94
N ALA A 243 -17.07 -25.19 9.62
CA ALA A 243 -15.78 -25.58 9.04
C ALA A 243 -14.67 -24.54 9.29
N PHE A 244 -14.99 -23.24 9.26
CA PHE A 244 -14.03 -22.19 9.63
C PHE A 244 -13.67 -22.24 11.11
N LEU A 245 -14.65 -22.41 12.00
CA LEU A 245 -14.41 -22.53 13.44
C LEU A 245 -13.57 -23.78 13.77
N GLU A 246 -13.86 -24.92 13.15
CA GLU A 246 -13.09 -26.17 13.29
C GLU A 246 -11.63 -26.04 12.84
N SER A 247 -11.35 -25.15 11.89
CA SER A 247 -9.97 -24.83 11.49
C SER A 247 -9.19 -24.03 12.54
N GLY A 248 -9.86 -23.56 13.59
CA GLY A 248 -9.29 -22.73 14.66
C GLY A 248 -9.35 -21.23 14.38
N ALA A 249 -9.86 -20.82 13.22
CA ALA A 249 -9.96 -19.42 12.82
C ALA A 249 -10.93 -18.62 13.71
N ARG A 250 -10.74 -17.30 13.73
CA ARG A 250 -11.69 -16.35 14.31
C ARG A 250 -12.69 -15.93 13.25
N VAL A 251 -13.97 -16.15 13.49
CA VAL A 251 -15.02 -15.96 12.49
C VAL A 251 -15.93 -14.82 12.90
N VAL A 252 -16.16 -13.87 12.01
CA VAL A 252 -17.13 -12.80 12.19
C VAL A 252 -18.10 -12.85 11.02
N ALA A 253 -19.37 -13.05 11.30
CA ALA A 253 -20.39 -13.15 10.26
C ALA A 253 -21.55 -12.19 10.51
N THR A 254 -22.16 -11.65 9.46
CA THR A 254 -23.48 -11.01 9.56
C THR A 254 -24.53 -11.90 8.91
N THR A 255 -25.77 -11.87 9.40
CA THR A 255 -26.86 -12.63 8.78
C THR A 255 -28.25 -12.05 9.08
N HIS A 256 -29.19 -12.37 8.20
CA HIS A 256 -30.63 -12.17 8.37
C HIS A 256 -31.37 -13.47 8.69
N CYS A 257 -30.71 -14.63 8.58
CA CYS A 257 -31.31 -15.93 8.76
C CYS A 257 -31.58 -16.21 10.24
N VAL A 258 -32.84 -16.44 10.60
CA VAL A 258 -33.26 -16.76 11.97
C VAL A 258 -32.63 -18.08 12.44
N GLN A 259 -32.45 -19.03 11.53
CA GLN A 259 -31.85 -20.34 11.81
C GLN A 259 -30.40 -20.21 12.30
N LEU A 260 -29.60 -19.33 11.69
CA LEU A 260 -28.23 -19.06 12.12
C LEU A 260 -28.18 -18.33 13.46
N LYS A 261 -29.16 -17.45 13.72
CA LYS A 261 -29.30 -16.80 15.02
C LYS A 261 -29.54 -17.82 16.14
N ASN A 262 -30.41 -18.81 15.91
CA ASN A 262 -30.69 -19.85 16.89
C ASN A 262 -29.46 -20.75 17.12
N TRP A 263 -28.77 -21.14 16.04
CA TRP A 263 -27.52 -21.90 16.12
C TRP A 263 -26.45 -21.19 16.96
N ALA A 264 -26.27 -19.88 16.80
CA ALA A 264 -25.29 -19.12 17.58
C ALA A 264 -25.64 -19.00 19.08
N THR A 265 -26.84 -19.42 19.49
CA THR A 265 -27.27 -19.44 20.90
C THR A 265 -27.36 -20.85 21.49
N GLU A 266 -27.15 -21.90 20.68
CA GLU A 266 -27.01 -23.30 21.12
C GLU A 266 -25.65 -23.52 21.80
#